data_AF-A0A8B8GF79-F1
#
_entry.id   AF-A0A8B8GF79-F1
#
_cell.length_a   1.000
_cell.length_b   1.000
_cell.length_c   1.000
_cell.angle_alpha   90.00
_cell.angle_beta   90.00
_cell.angle_gamma   90.00
#
_symmetry.space_group_name_H-M   'P 1'
#
loop_
_entity.id
_entity.type
_entity.pdbx_description
1 polymer ?
#
loop_
_entity_poly.entity_id
_entity_poly.type
_entity_poly.pdbx_seq_one_letter_code
_entity_poly.pdbx_strand_id
1 'polypeptide(L)'
;MYKRKYKVGFKNRKEIENQKLFKCANDKSQKKISFSTSVKPLKPVKDAIESMVSTESLSFDNMNPVSKLAMSTITSKVEFNSLVIKRLIDIIMFIGRQGLAFIGKDEAAYNLENRTINHGNFLELVLLIKDYDVVLNMHVKNCIELSKKRKARDKKNNNNLPQARVVAYDSSGIGLYNLITKEFAEINLDMNNIVRCSFDEAANTKGVYNGLQSHLKKNANPSCIYTHCLGHVLNLVMVDSSECCKNAEFLFGLVQQSATFLLDSHKRMKVWSDLTK
;
A
#
# COMPACT_ATOMS: atom_id res chain seq x y z
N MET A 1 15.92 -7.56 31.97
CA MET A 1 17.34 -7.56 31.59
C MET A 1 17.66 -8.89 30.90
N TYR A 2 17.63 -8.96 29.57
CA TYR A 2 18.08 -10.13 28.80
C TYR A 2 18.81 -9.66 27.54
N LYS A 3 20.12 -9.95 27.50
CA LYS A 3 21.07 -9.61 26.43
C LYS A 3 20.85 -10.55 25.23
N ARG A 4 20.55 -10.02 24.03
CA ARG A 4 20.68 -10.77 22.77
C ARG A 4 22.16 -10.90 22.43
N LYS A 5 22.71 -12.11 22.57
CA LYS A 5 24.00 -12.51 21.97
C LYS A 5 23.76 -12.87 20.50
N TYR A 6 24.32 -12.11 19.57
CA TYR A 6 24.48 -12.56 18.19
C TYR A 6 25.68 -13.51 18.13
N LYS A 7 25.44 -14.80 17.88
CA LYS A 7 26.47 -15.76 17.50
C LYS A 7 26.67 -15.64 15.98
N VAL A 8 27.80 -15.05 15.57
CA VAL A 8 28.26 -15.03 14.19
C VAL A 8 28.93 -16.38 13.92
N GLY A 9 28.28 -17.23 13.13
CA GLY A 9 28.91 -18.42 12.54
C GLY A 9 29.61 -18.00 11.25
N PHE A 10 30.95 -18.02 11.26
CA PHE A 10 31.76 -17.87 10.05
C PHE A 10 31.57 -19.11 9.15
N LYS A 11 31.15 -18.91 7.90
CA LYS A 11 31.41 -19.86 6.80
C LYS A 11 32.48 -19.29 5.89
N ASN A 12 33.42 -20.17 5.52
CA ASN A 12 34.69 -19.85 4.89
C ASN A 12 34.56 -19.26 3.48
N ARG A 13 35.52 -18.38 3.17
CA ARG A 13 35.64 -17.51 1.99
C ARG A 13 35.79 -18.22 0.63
N LYS A 14 35.68 -19.55 0.55
CA LYS A 14 35.84 -20.33 -0.70
C LYS A 14 34.52 -20.91 -1.26
N GLU A 15 33.41 -20.85 -0.54
CA GLU A 15 32.08 -21.25 -1.08
C GLU A 15 31.34 -20.10 -1.80
N ILE A 16 31.80 -18.85 -1.65
CA ILE A 16 31.15 -17.66 -2.22
C ILE A 16 31.56 -17.41 -3.70
N GLU A 17 32.61 -18.07 -4.19
CA GLU A 17 33.04 -17.91 -5.59
C GLU A 17 32.20 -18.73 -6.59
N ASN A 18 31.50 -19.79 -6.16
CA ASN A 18 30.69 -20.62 -7.07
C ASN A 18 29.23 -20.17 -7.24
N GLN A 19 28.79 -19.09 -6.60
CA GLN A 19 27.46 -18.48 -6.85
C GLN A 19 27.53 -17.24 -7.76
N LYS A 20 28.71 -16.93 -8.32
CA LYS A 20 28.89 -15.88 -9.35
C LYS A 20 28.83 -16.38 -10.80
N LEU A 21 28.29 -17.58 -11.04
CA LEU A 21 28.17 -18.17 -12.38
C LEU A 21 26.73 -18.57 -12.70
N PHE A 22 25.87 -17.57 -12.89
CA PHE A 22 24.85 -17.63 -13.94
C PHE A 22 24.82 -16.28 -14.66
N LYS A 23 25.72 -16.16 -15.64
CA LYS A 23 25.60 -15.24 -16.76
C LYS A 23 24.43 -15.70 -17.63
N CYS A 24 23.46 -14.83 -17.87
CA CYS A 24 22.88 -14.67 -19.21
C CYS A 24 23.27 -13.26 -19.64
N ALA A 25 24.46 -13.13 -20.24
CA ALA A 25 24.60 -12.98 -21.67
C ALA A 25 24.15 -11.58 -22.12
N ASN A 26 25.09 -10.64 -22.02
CA ASN A 26 25.19 -9.54 -22.97
C ASN A 26 25.33 -10.18 -24.36
N ASP A 27 24.30 -10.08 -25.20
CA ASP A 27 24.52 -10.05 -26.64
C ASP A 27 24.33 -8.63 -27.15
N LYS A 28 25.30 -8.21 -27.95
CA LYS A 28 25.51 -6.88 -28.44
C LYS A 28 24.49 -6.61 -29.55
N SER A 29 23.45 -5.86 -29.22
CA SER A 29 22.82 -4.99 -30.21
C SER A 29 22.72 -3.59 -29.62
N GLN A 30 23.80 -2.82 -29.82
CA GLN A 30 23.73 -1.37 -29.79
C GLN A 30 22.77 -0.92 -30.90
N LYS A 31 21.47 -0.85 -30.60
CA LYS A 31 20.61 0.13 -31.24
C LYS A 31 20.58 1.34 -30.33
N LYS A 32 21.35 2.34 -30.74
CA LYS A 32 21.22 3.74 -30.36
C LYS A 32 19.76 4.15 -30.67
N ILE A 33 18.85 3.90 -29.75
CA ILE A 33 17.53 4.52 -29.80
C ILE A 33 17.73 5.90 -29.22
N SER A 34 17.97 6.86 -30.11
CA SER A 34 17.55 8.24 -29.88
C SER A 34 16.08 8.19 -29.46
N PHE A 35 15.78 8.30 -28.17
CA PHE A 35 14.43 8.70 -27.77
C PHE A 35 14.31 10.15 -28.18
N SER A 36 13.71 10.34 -29.35
CA SER A 36 13.22 11.64 -29.78
C SER A 36 12.39 12.19 -28.62
N THR A 37 12.70 13.43 -28.26
CA THR A 37 11.82 14.32 -27.53
C THR A 37 10.51 14.44 -28.31
N SER A 38 9.62 13.51 -28.06
CA SER A 38 8.19 13.69 -28.27
C SER A 38 7.58 13.31 -26.94
N VAL A 39 7.60 14.28 -26.03
CA VAL A 39 6.62 14.38 -24.96
C VAL A 39 5.27 14.23 -25.66
N LYS A 40 4.70 13.02 -25.67
CA LYS A 40 3.27 12.91 -25.89
C LYS A 40 2.68 13.62 -24.68
N PRO A 41 1.99 14.76 -24.87
CA PRO A 41 1.31 15.39 -23.77
C PRO A 41 0.41 14.33 -23.15
N LEU A 42 0.28 14.32 -21.83
CA LEU A 42 -0.82 13.67 -21.12
C LEU A 42 -2.13 14.31 -21.60
N LYS A 43 -2.56 13.96 -22.81
CA LYS A 43 -3.87 14.27 -23.39
C LYS A 43 -4.97 13.28 -22.99
N PRO A 44 -4.72 12.02 -22.57
CA PRO A 44 -5.87 11.13 -22.34
C PRO A 44 -6.50 11.30 -20.95
N VAL A 45 -5.89 11.97 -19.97
CA VAL A 45 -6.52 12.06 -18.63
C VAL A 45 -7.60 13.14 -18.59
N LYS A 46 -7.32 14.33 -19.15
CA LYS A 46 -8.30 15.43 -19.17
C LYS A 46 -9.45 15.11 -20.13
N ASP A 47 -9.14 14.57 -21.32
CA ASP A 47 -10.13 14.14 -22.31
C ASP A 47 -10.92 12.89 -21.86
N ALA A 48 -10.34 11.99 -21.05
CA ALA A 48 -11.09 10.87 -20.45
C ALA A 48 -11.99 11.32 -19.30
N ILE A 49 -11.57 12.31 -18.50
CA ILE A 49 -12.43 12.90 -17.46
C ILE A 49 -13.58 13.68 -18.13
N GLU A 50 -13.31 14.48 -19.16
CA GLU A 50 -14.35 15.21 -19.91
C GLU A 50 -15.26 14.28 -20.73
N SER A 51 -14.76 13.15 -21.27
CA SER A 51 -15.62 12.17 -21.95
C SER A 51 -16.43 11.30 -20.98
N MET A 52 -15.93 11.04 -19.77
CA MET A 52 -16.73 10.43 -18.68
C MET A 52 -17.85 11.37 -18.21
N VAL A 53 -17.60 12.69 -18.15
CA VAL A 53 -18.60 13.70 -17.76
C VAL A 53 -19.62 13.98 -18.88
N SER A 54 -19.23 13.82 -20.16
CA SER A 54 -20.11 14.12 -21.31
C SER A 54 -20.95 12.93 -21.80
N THR A 55 -20.62 11.70 -21.40
CA THR A 55 -21.40 10.49 -21.78
C THR A 55 -22.48 10.11 -20.75
N GLU A 56 -22.47 10.70 -19.55
CA GLU A 56 -23.50 10.50 -18.54
C GLU A 56 -24.87 11.08 -18.93
N SER A 57 -24.92 12.12 -19.78
CA SER A 57 -26.17 12.78 -20.16
C SER A 57 -27.03 12.00 -21.17
N LEU A 58 -26.50 10.97 -21.84
CA LEU A 58 -27.21 10.23 -22.89
C LEU A 58 -27.63 8.79 -22.49
N SER A 59 -27.43 8.38 -21.23
CA SER A 59 -27.80 7.03 -20.75
C SER A 59 -28.78 6.99 -19.57
N PHE A 60 -29.20 8.16 -19.06
CA PHE A 60 -29.98 8.28 -17.82
C PHE A 60 -31.47 7.93 -17.94
N ASP A 61 -32.00 7.96 -19.18
CA ASP A 61 -33.44 7.79 -19.44
C ASP A 61 -33.85 6.34 -19.69
N ASN A 62 -32.91 5.42 -19.92
CA ASN A 62 -33.18 4.01 -20.23
C ASN A 62 -32.78 3.01 -19.11
N MET A 63 -32.37 3.49 -17.94
CA MET A 63 -32.05 2.62 -16.79
C MET A 63 -33.25 2.35 -15.90
N ASN A 64 -33.35 1.12 -15.38
CA ASN A 64 -34.38 0.79 -14.39
C ASN A 64 -34.21 1.63 -13.10
N PRO A 65 -35.28 1.83 -12.32
CA PRO A 65 -35.26 2.71 -11.14
C PRO A 65 -34.25 2.28 -10.06
N VAL A 66 -34.00 0.98 -9.93
CA VAL A 66 -33.08 0.39 -8.94
C VAL A 66 -31.63 0.69 -9.31
N SER A 67 -31.27 0.54 -10.59
CA SER A 67 -29.95 0.88 -11.13
C SER A 67 -29.67 2.38 -11.00
N LYS A 68 -30.70 3.22 -11.25
CA LYS A 68 -30.62 4.68 -11.10
C LYS A 68 -30.37 5.09 -9.65
N LEU A 69 -31.07 4.46 -8.70
CA LEU A 69 -30.87 4.68 -7.27
C LEU A 69 -29.49 4.19 -6.80
N ALA A 70 -29.05 3.01 -7.24
CA ALA A 70 -27.73 2.48 -6.91
C ALA A 70 -26.61 3.40 -7.43
N MET A 71 -26.76 3.92 -8.65
CA MET A 71 -25.77 4.81 -9.23
C MET A 71 -25.72 6.17 -8.54
N SER A 72 -26.89 6.77 -8.25
CA SER A 72 -26.94 8.01 -7.48
C SER A 72 -26.28 7.86 -6.10
N THR A 73 -26.46 6.72 -5.43
CA THR A 73 -25.85 6.43 -4.13
C THR A 73 -24.33 6.31 -4.24
N ILE A 74 -23.83 5.66 -5.30
CA ILE A 74 -22.39 5.53 -5.57
C ILE A 74 -21.79 6.91 -5.83
N THR A 75 -22.41 7.72 -6.68
CA THR A 75 -21.94 9.08 -6.99
C THR A 75 -21.90 9.96 -5.74
N SER A 76 -22.96 9.98 -4.93
CA SER A 76 -22.96 10.72 -3.66
C SER A 76 -21.89 10.23 -2.69
N LYS A 77 -21.58 8.93 -2.66
CA LYS A 77 -20.51 8.39 -1.82
C LYS A 77 -19.12 8.82 -2.31
N VAL A 78 -18.90 8.81 -3.63
CA VAL A 78 -17.67 9.29 -4.25
C VAL A 78 -17.45 10.76 -3.95
N GLU A 79 -18.50 11.58 -4.08
CA GLU A 79 -18.45 13.00 -3.77
C GLU A 79 -18.13 13.26 -2.29
N PHE A 80 -18.82 12.58 -1.37
CA PHE A 80 -18.55 12.65 0.06
C PHE A 80 -17.08 12.27 0.38
N ASN A 81 -16.58 11.18 -0.19
CA ASN A 81 -15.20 10.74 0.00
C ASN A 81 -14.19 11.77 -0.54
N SER A 82 -14.47 12.36 -1.71
CA SER A 82 -13.64 13.42 -2.30
C SER A 82 -13.55 14.63 -1.38
N LEU A 83 -14.67 15.05 -0.79
CA LEU A 83 -14.72 16.14 0.18
C LEU A 83 -13.91 15.84 1.45
N VAL A 84 -13.97 14.60 1.98
CA VAL A 84 -13.14 14.17 3.11
C VAL A 84 -11.66 14.23 2.75
N ILE A 85 -11.27 13.65 1.60
CA ILE A 85 -9.87 13.56 1.17
C ILE A 85 -9.26 14.97 1.02
N LYS A 86 -9.99 15.91 0.43
CA LYS A 86 -9.52 17.31 0.29
C LYS A 86 -9.09 17.91 1.64
N ARG A 87 -9.94 17.75 2.67
CA ARG A 87 -9.65 18.24 4.03
C ARG A 87 -8.45 17.54 4.65
N LEU A 88 -8.32 16.22 4.47
CA LEU A 88 -7.18 15.47 4.98
C LEU A 88 -5.87 15.91 4.29
N ILE A 89 -5.91 16.18 2.99
CA ILE A 89 -4.76 16.72 2.25
C ILE A 89 -4.37 18.10 2.79
N ASP A 90 -5.34 18.98 3.08
CA ASP A 90 -5.05 20.30 3.66
C ASP A 90 -4.37 20.19 5.03
N ILE A 91 -4.80 19.25 5.87
CA ILE A 91 -4.14 18.94 7.15
C ILE A 91 -2.72 18.42 6.93
N ILE A 92 -2.52 17.50 5.98
CA ILE A 92 -1.19 16.97 5.65
C ILE A 92 -0.27 18.09 5.17
N MET A 93 -0.76 18.97 4.30
CA MET A 93 -0.01 20.13 3.81
C MET A 93 0.32 21.11 4.94
N PHE A 94 -0.58 21.30 5.90
CA PHE A 94 -0.33 22.13 7.08
C PHE A 94 0.80 21.54 7.93
N ILE A 95 0.71 20.27 8.33
CA ILE A 95 1.73 19.59 9.15
C ILE A 95 3.08 19.57 8.44
N GLY A 96 3.08 19.27 7.14
CA GLY A 96 4.28 19.26 6.31
C GLY A 96 4.95 20.63 6.23
N ARG A 97 4.20 21.72 6.05
CA ARG A 97 4.75 23.09 6.04
C ARG A 97 5.34 23.50 7.37
N GLN A 98 4.75 23.05 8.48
CA GLN A 98 5.24 23.37 9.83
C GLN A 98 6.39 22.45 10.30
N GLY A 99 6.74 21.42 9.52
CA GLY A 99 7.76 20.45 9.91
C GLY A 99 7.38 19.61 11.15
N LEU A 100 6.09 19.45 11.41
CA LEU A 100 5.59 18.72 12.58
C LEU A 100 5.56 17.21 12.31
N ALA A 101 5.79 16.41 13.35
CA ALA A 101 5.66 14.96 13.26
C ALA A 101 4.18 14.55 13.07
N PHE A 102 3.90 13.60 12.19
CA PHE A 102 2.52 13.14 11.92
C PHE A 102 2.01 12.15 12.97
N ILE A 103 2.89 11.23 13.39
CA ILE A 103 2.55 9.96 14.06
C ILE A 103 2.47 10.12 15.58
N GLY A 104 1.51 9.43 16.19
CA GLY A 104 1.30 9.35 17.64
C GLY A 104 1.73 8.01 18.24
N LYS A 105 1.51 7.84 19.56
CA LYS A 105 1.76 6.55 20.23
C LYS A 105 0.64 5.54 19.98
N ASP A 106 -0.59 6.01 19.84
CA ASP A 106 -1.77 5.17 19.60
C ASP A 106 -2.69 5.85 18.58
N GLU A 107 -2.76 5.26 17.40
CA GLU A 107 -3.56 5.75 16.26
C GLU A 107 -4.86 4.94 16.08
N ALA A 108 -5.22 4.11 17.06
CA ALA A 108 -6.38 3.26 16.95
C ALA A 108 -7.68 4.09 16.91
N ALA A 109 -8.40 3.99 15.80
CA ALA A 109 -9.64 4.77 15.61
C ALA A 109 -10.70 4.56 16.71
N TYR A 110 -10.73 3.41 17.39
CA TYR A 110 -11.68 3.17 18.48
C TYR A 110 -11.31 3.90 19.79
N ASN A 111 -10.09 4.44 19.89
CA ASN A 111 -9.58 5.21 21.04
C ASN A 111 -9.60 6.72 20.78
N LEU A 112 -9.96 7.20 19.59
CA LEU A 112 -9.93 8.63 19.19
C LEU A 112 -10.80 9.57 20.04
N GLU A 113 -11.70 9.04 20.87
CA GLU A 113 -12.49 9.83 21.82
C GLU A 113 -11.73 10.08 23.14
N ASN A 114 -10.66 9.35 23.41
CA ASN A 114 -9.93 9.43 24.65
C ASN A 114 -8.83 10.52 24.60
N ARG A 115 -9.17 11.70 25.11
CA ARG A 115 -8.27 12.86 25.18
C ARG A 115 -7.05 12.68 26.10
N THR A 116 -6.95 11.60 26.86
CA THR A 116 -5.77 11.30 27.69
C THR A 116 -4.63 10.64 26.90
N ILE A 117 -4.93 10.18 25.68
CA ILE A 117 -3.97 9.54 24.78
C ILE A 117 -3.51 10.55 23.74
N ASN A 118 -2.22 10.57 23.45
CA ASN A 118 -1.68 11.37 22.34
C ASN A 118 -1.79 10.56 21.03
N HIS A 119 -2.72 10.97 20.17
CA HIS A 119 -2.96 10.36 18.86
C HIS A 119 -2.03 10.86 17.75
N GLY A 120 -1.14 11.80 18.04
CA GLY A 120 -0.24 12.42 17.07
C GLY A 120 -0.86 13.64 16.39
N ASN A 121 -0.01 14.55 15.89
CA ASN A 121 -0.47 15.85 15.40
C ASN A 121 -1.46 15.74 14.24
N PHE A 122 -1.36 14.69 13.41
CA PHE A 122 -2.32 14.46 12.34
C PHE A 122 -3.72 14.18 12.88
N LEU A 123 -3.86 13.20 13.78
CA LEU A 123 -5.16 12.82 14.31
C LEU A 123 -5.72 13.91 15.23
N GLU A 124 -4.90 14.61 16.01
CA GLU A 124 -5.35 15.73 16.84
C GLU A 124 -5.91 16.89 16.00
N LEU A 125 -5.27 17.23 14.87
CA LEU A 125 -5.80 18.25 13.95
C LEU A 125 -7.09 17.79 13.26
N VAL A 126 -7.18 16.51 12.88
CA VAL A 126 -8.44 15.94 12.36
C VAL A 126 -9.54 16.03 13.42
N LEU A 127 -9.23 15.71 14.68
CA LEU A 127 -10.16 15.79 15.80
C LEU A 127 -10.57 17.23 16.14
N LEU A 128 -9.71 18.20 15.91
CA LEU A 128 -10.03 19.62 16.06
C LEU A 128 -10.97 20.11 14.94
N ILE A 129 -10.62 19.82 13.68
CA ILE A 129 -11.36 20.33 12.52
C ILE A 129 -12.74 19.67 12.41
N LYS A 130 -12.88 18.41 12.83
CA LYS A 130 -14.17 17.70 12.75
C LYS A 130 -15.29 18.43 13.52
N ASP A 131 -14.96 19.23 14.54
CA ASP A 131 -15.98 19.92 15.35
C ASP A 131 -16.57 21.12 14.60
N TYR A 132 -15.87 21.61 13.57
CA TYR A 132 -16.28 22.73 12.73
C TYR A 132 -16.70 22.30 11.30
N ASP A 133 -16.42 21.05 10.92
CA ASP A 133 -16.71 20.54 9.58
C ASP A 133 -17.62 19.31 9.62
N VAL A 134 -18.85 19.48 9.11
CA VAL A 134 -19.90 18.44 9.13
C VAL A 134 -19.48 17.17 8.38
N VAL A 135 -18.80 17.31 7.24
CA VAL A 135 -18.37 16.19 6.40
C VAL A 135 -17.32 15.36 7.13
N LEU A 136 -16.31 16.03 7.69
CA LEU A 136 -15.26 15.38 8.46
C LEU A 136 -15.80 14.79 9.76
N ASN A 137 -16.74 15.47 10.43
CA ASN A 137 -17.43 14.95 11.61
C ASN A 137 -18.10 13.60 11.33
N MET A 138 -18.88 13.56 10.26
CA MET A 138 -19.60 12.35 9.85
C MET A 138 -18.64 11.23 9.48
N HIS A 139 -17.53 11.55 8.79
CA HIS A 139 -16.49 10.57 8.48
C HIS A 139 -15.82 10.01 9.74
N VAL A 140 -15.38 10.87 10.66
CA VAL A 140 -14.69 10.46 11.89
C VAL A 140 -15.60 9.61 12.78
N LYS A 141 -16.86 10.01 12.96
CA LYS A 141 -17.85 9.20 13.72
C LYS A 141 -18.01 7.80 13.13
N ASN A 142 -18.20 7.71 11.81
CA ASN A 142 -18.30 6.42 11.12
C ASN A 142 -17.04 5.56 11.32
N CYS A 143 -15.85 6.16 11.23
CA CYS A 143 -14.58 5.46 11.45
C CYS A 143 -14.47 4.89 12.87
N ILE A 144 -14.84 5.68 13.89
CA ILE A 144 -14.82 5.25 15.30
C ILE A 144 -15.80 4.10 15.51
N GLU A 145 -17.05 4.23 15.04
CA GLU A 145 -18.07 3.18 15.18
C GLU A 145 -17.66 1.87 14.52
N LEU A 146 -17.20 1.93 13.26
CA LEU A 146 -16.75 0.75 12.53
C LEU A 146 -15.54 0.10 13.21
N SER A 147 -14.66 0.89 13.83
CA SER A 147 -13.51 0.40 14.59
C SER A 147 -13.93 -0.30 15.89
N LYS A 148 -14.86 0.28 16.66
CA LYS A 148 -15.44 -0.32 17.87
C LYS A 148 -16.15 -1.65 17.55
N LYS A 149 -16.93 -1.70 16.46
CA LYS A 149 -17.62 -2.91 15.98
C LYS A 149 -16.63 -4.03 15.60
N ARG A 150 -15.53 -3.70 14.93
CA ARG A 150 -14.44 -4.66 14.61
C ARG A 150 -13.82 -5.23 15.88
N LYS A 151 -13.40 -4.37 16.81
CA LYS A 151 -12.80 -4.79 18.08
C LYS A 151 -13.72 -5.68 18.92
N ALA A 152 -15.03 -5.40 18.93
CA ALA A 152 -16.00 -6.24 19.62
C ALA A 152 -16.17 -7.61 18.96
N ARG A 153 -16.15 -7.68 17.62
CA ARG A 153 -16.19 -8.93 16.86
C ARG A 153 -14.94 -9.77 17.10
N ASP A 154 -13.77 -9.15 17.11
CA ASP A 154 -12.49 -9.82 17.32
C ASP A 154 -12.39 -10.39 18.74
N LYS A 155 -12.99 -9.73 19.74
CA LYS A 155 -13.13 -10.30 21.10
C LYS A 155 -14.08 -11.50 21.19
N LYS A 156 -15.10 -11.54 20.33
CA LYS A 156 -16.14 -12.59 20.35
C LYS A 156 -15.67 -13.83 19.58
N ASN A 157 -14.93 -13.63 18.49
CA ASN A 157 -14.21 -14.67 17.80
C ASN A 157 -12.87 -14.89 18.52
N ASN A 158 -12.87 -15.66 19.60
CA ASN A 158 -11.66 -16.17 20.28
C ASN A 158 -10.79 -17.10 19.39
N ASN A 159 -10.86 -16.95 18.07
CA ASN A 159 -9.91 -17.54 17.16
C ASN A 159 -8.80 -16.50 17.04
N ASN A 160 -7.72 -16.70 17.80
CA ASN A 160 -6.43 -16.13 17.46
C ASN A 160 -6.18 -16.45 15.98
N LEU A 161 -6.48 -15.53 15.05
CA LEU A 161 -5.84 -15.59 13.75
C LEU A 161 -4.38 -15.31 14.07
N PRO A 162 -3.49 -16.30 14.01
CA PRO A 162 -2.10 -16.02 14.25
C PRO A 162 -1.68 -15.06 13.15
N GLN A 163 -1.07 -13.94 13.52
CA GLN A 163 -0.28 -13.16 12.58
C GLN A 163 0.97 -14.00 12.30
N ALA A 164 0.79 -15.06 11.52
CA ALA A 164 1.81 -16.06 11.24
C ALA A 164 2.79 -15.44 10.26
N ARG A 165 4.01 -15.16 10.73
CA ARG A 165 5.12 -14.85 9.84
C ARG A 165 5.65 -16.17 9.31
N VAL A 166 5.23 -16.51 8.10
CA VAL A 166 5.65 -17.73 7.42
C VAL A 166 6.77 -17.39 6.45
N VAL A 167 7.83 -18.20 6.44
CA VAL A 167 8.94 -18.03 5.50
C VAL A 167 8.61 -18.79 4.22
N ALA A 168 8.52 -18.07 3.09
CA ALA A 168 8.40 -18.68 1.78
C ALA A 168 9.78 -19.05 1.24
N TYR A 169 10.01 -20.33 1.01
CA TYR A 169 11.25 -20.84 0.38
C TYR A 169 11.15 -20.87 -1.15
N ASP A 170 9.96 -21.09 -1.69
CA ASP A 170 9.65 -20.97 -3.10
C ASP A 170 8.78 -19.72 -3.32
N SER A 171 9.31 -18.78 -4.09
CA SER A 171 8.63 -17.51 -4.42
C SER A 171 7.84 -17.59 -5.73
N SER A 172 7.78 -18.74 -6.40
CA SER A 172 6.91 -18.93 -7.56
C SER A 172 5.43 -18.83 -7.19
N GLY A 173 4.56 -18.56 -8.16
CA GLY A 173 3.12 -18.46 -7.88
C GLY A 173 2.51 -19.76 -7.34
N ILE A 174 3.02 -20.92 -7.79
CA ILE A 174 2.63 -22.23 -7.26
C ILE A 174 3.20 -22.49 -5.87
N GLY A 175 4.46 -22.09 -5.62
CA GLY A 175 5.09 -22.20 -4.31
C GLY A 175 4.32 -21.42 -3.24
N LEU A 176 3.93 -20.18 -3.55
CA LEU A 176 3.10 -19.36 -2.68
C LEU A 176 1.71 -19.96 -2.47
N TYR A 177 1.10 -20.55 -3.50
CA TYR A 177 -0.21 -21.20 -3.39
C TYR A 177 -0.16 -22.40 -2.43
N ASN A 178 0.86 -23.25 -2.58
CA ASN A 178 1.05 -24.42 -1.73
C ASN A 178 1.31 -24.01 -0.27
N LEU A 179 2.09 -22.95 -0.07
CA LEU A 179 2.33 -22.39 1.26
C LEU A 179 1.02 -21.93 1.90
N ILE A 180 0.23 -21.10 1.22
CA ILE A 180 -1.05 -20.60 1.73
C ILE A 180 -2.00 -21.75 2.03
N THR A 181 -2.09 -22.75 1.15
CA THR A 181 -2.97 -23.91 1.35
C THR A 181 -2.59 -24.69 2.61
N LYS A 182 -1.28 -24.86 2.86
CA LYS A 182 -0.78 -25.50 4.07
C LYS A 182 -1.17 -24.72 5.33
N GLU A 183 -0.94 -23.39 5.34
CA GLU A 183 -1.26 -22.53 6.48
C GLU A 183 -2.77 -22.48 6.76
N PHE A 184 -3.60 -22.44 5.71
CA PHE A 184 -5.05 -22.50 5.84
C PHE A 184 -5.51 -23.81 6.47
N ALA A 185 -4.92 -24.94 6.07
CA ALA A 185 -5.21 -26.24 6.66
C ALA A 185 -4.81 -26.30 8.14
N GLU A 186 -3.66 -25.74 8.53
CA GLU A 186 -3.22 -25.68 9.94
C GLU A 186 -4.19 -24.88 10.83
N ILE A 187 -4.86 -23.87 10.27
CA ILE A 187 -5.81 -23.00 10.98
C ILE A 187 -7.27 -23.48 10.79
N ASN A 188 -7.50 -24.62 10.13
CA ASN A 188 -8.83 -25.14 9.78
C ASN A 188 -9.69 -24.13 8.99
N LEU A 189 -9.08 -23.39 8.07
CA LEU A 189 -9.77 -22.50 7.14
C LEU A 189 -9.89 -23.15 5.77
N ASP A 190 -11.11 -23.14 5.21
CA ASP A 190 -11.35 -23.64 3.87
C ASP A 190 -10.94 -22.61 2.81
N MET A 191 -10.13 -23.04 1.84
CA MET A 191 -9.67 -22.25 0.70
C MET A 191 -10.83 -21.81 -0.22
N ASN A 192 -11.92 -22.57 -0.28
CA ASN A 192 -13.09 -22.21 -1.12
C ASN A 192 -13.77 -20.91 -0.66
N ASN A 193 -13.62 -20.56 0.63
CA ASN A 193 -14.20 -19.36 1.22
C ASN A 193 -13.42 -18.08 0.88
N ILE A 194 -12.37 -18.17 0.06
CA ILE A 194 -11.63 -16.99 -0.42
C ILE A 194 -12.46 -16.25 -1.46
N VAL A 195 -12.95 -15.06 -1.08
CA VAL A 195 -13.76 -14.20 -1.97
C VAL A 195 -12.89 -13.23 -2.77
N ARG A 196 -11.77 -12.77 -2.20
CA ARG A 196 -10.91 -11.75 -2.82
C ARG A 196 -9.45 -11.95 -2.40
N CYS A 197 -8.55 -11.63 -3.33
CA CYS A 197 -7.12 -11.50 -3.06
C CYS A 197 -6.59 -10.15 -3.56
N SER A 198 -5.63 -9.59 -2.82
CA SER A 198 -4.92 -8.36 -3.21
C SER A 198 -3.43 -8.52 -3.06
N PHE A 199 -2.70 -8.40 -4.17
CA PHE A 199 -1.24 -8.54 -4.19
C PHE A 199 -0.58 -7.32 -4.86
N ASP A 200 0.72 -7.18 -4.65
CA ASP A 200 1.57 -6.25 -5.38
C ASP A 200 1.72 -6.67 -6.85
N GLU A 201 2.52 -5.92 -7.60
CA GLU A 201 2.67 -6.12 -9.04
C GLU A 201 3.70 -7.17 -9.46
N ALA A 202 4.14 -8.01 -8.52
CA ALA A 202 5.12 -9.04 -8.81
C ALA A 202 4.55 -10.13 -9.74
N ALA A 203 5.35 -10.59 -10.71
CA ALA A 203 4.88 -11.53 -11.73
C ALA A 203 4.40 -12.87 -11.15
N ASN A 204 5.02 -13.32 -10.07
CA ASN A 204 4.65 -14.51 -9.30
C ASN A 204 3.31 -14.36 -8.54
N THR A 205 2.83 -13.15 -8.28
CA THR A 205 1.56 -12.90 -7.59
C THR A 205 0.45 -12.49 -8.57
N LYS A 206 0.72 -11.53 -9.47
CA LYS A 206 -0.22 -10.99 -10.47
C LYS A 206 -0.31 -11.82 -11.77
N GLY A 207 0.58 -12.78 -12.01
CA GLY A 207 0.61 -13.50 -13.29
C GLY A 207 -0.71 -14.19 -13.64
N VAL A 208 -1.22 -13.99 -14.86
CA VAL A 208 -2.52 -14.52 -15.36
C VAL A 208 -2.50 -16.03 -15.62
N TYR A 209 -1.32 -16.61 -15.84
CA TYR A 209 -1.17 -18.04 -16.12
C TYR A 209 -0.66 -18.82 -14.91
N ASN A 210 0.48 -18.35 -14.37
CA ASN A 210 1.26 -19.03 -13.32
C ASN A 210 1.47 -18.15 -12.06
N GLY A 211 0.72 -17.05 -11.95
CA GLY A 211 0.73 -16.24 -10.74
C GLY A 211 -0.19 -16.82 -9.66
N LEU A 212 0.06 -16.44 -8.41
CA LEU A 212 -0.74 -16.85 -7.26
C LEU A 212 -2.24 -16.57 -7.47
N GLN A 213 -2.60 -15.40 -8.04
CA GLN A 213 -4.00 -15.08 -8.30
C GLN A 213 -4.69 -16.10 -9.22
N SER A 214 -3.93 -16.69 -10.14
CA SER A 214 -4.43 -17.63 -11.13
C SER A 214 -4.59 -19.02 -10.52
N HIS A 215 -3.68 -19.41 -9.64
CA HIS A 215 -3.84 -20.64 -8.85
C HIS A 215 -5.01 -20.55 -7.88
N LEU A 216 -5.22 -19.41 -7.21
CA LEU A 216 -6.39 -19.19 -6.34
C LEU A 216 -7.71 -19.30 -7.12
N LYS A 217 -7.78 -18.73 -8.32
CA LYS A 217 -8.97 -18.84 -9.17
C LYS A 217 -9.21 -20.25 -9.70
N LYS A 218 -8.15 -20.94 -10.14
CA LYS A 218 -8.25 -22.29 -10.72
C LYS A 218 -8.54 -23.37 -9.68
N ASN A 219 -7.87 -23.28 -8.52
CA ASN A 219 -7.78 -24.39 -7.57
C ASN A 219 -8.56 -24.17 -6.26
N ALA A 220 -8.94 -22.93 -5.94
CA ALA A 220 -9.68 -22.63 -4.70
C ALA A 220 -11.10 -22.10 -5.00
N ASN A 221 -11.23 -20.91 -5.56
CA ASN A 221 -12.54 -20.33 -5.88
C ASN A 221 -12.51 -19.60 -7.23
N PRO A 222 -13.19 -20.11 -8.27
CA PRO A 222 -13.28 -19.45 -9.58
C PRO A 222 -13.85 -18.03 -9.54
N SER A 223 -14.68 -17.72 -8.54
CA SER A 223 -15.26 -16.40 -8.32
C SER A 223 -14.35 -15.45 -7.51
N CYS A 224 -13.13 -15.88 -7.16
CA CYS A 224 -12.19 -15.05 -6.41
C CYS A 224 -11.80 -13.81 -7.22
N ILE A 225 -12.08 -12.64 -6.65
CA ILE A 225 -11.76 -11.35 -7.27
C ILE A 225 -10.29 -11.01 -6.95
N TYR A 226 -9.52 -10.67 -7.99
CA TYR A 226 -8.19 -10.09 -7.82
C TYR A 226 -8.28 -8.56 -7.91
N THR A 227 -7.65 -7.87 -6.97
CA THR A 227 -7.50 -6.41 -6.99
C THR A 227 -6.05 -6.03 -6.71
N HIS A 228 -5.50 -5.05 -7.43
CA HIS A 228 -4.15 -4.54 -7.12
C HIS A 228 -4.07 -4.00 -5.69
N CYS A 229 -2.91 -4.16 -5.06
CA CYS A 229 -2.64 -3.59 -3.75
C CYS A 229 -2.71 -2.06 -3.80
N LEU A 230 -3.70 -1.47 -3.12
CA LEU A 230 -3.88 -0.01 -3.06
C LEU A 230 -2.65 0.71 -2.50
N GLY A 231 -1.94 0.11 -1.55
CA GLY A 231 -0.70 0.67 -1.03
C GLY A 231 0.41 0.76 -2.08
N HIS A 232 0.52 -0.25 -2.96
CA HIS A 232 1.47 -0.22 -4.07
C HIS A 232 1.07 0.83 -5.12
N VAL A 233 -0.20 0.86 -5.52
CA VAL A 233 -0.72 1.85 -6.48
C VAL A 233 -0.50 3.27 -5.96
N LEU A 234 -0.77 3.52 -4.67
CA LEU A 234 -0.52 4.82 -4.05
C LEU A 234 0.97 5.18 -4.09
N ASN A 235 1.86 4.24 -3.78
CA ASN A 235 3.30 4.47 -3.85
C ASN A 235 3.76 4.80 -5.27
N LEU A 236 3.23 4.11 -6.30
CA LEU A 236 3.53 4.43 -7.70
C LEU A 236 3.10 5.85 -8.05
N VAL A 237 1.86 6.22 -7.72
CA VAL A 237 1.35 7.60 -7.95
C VAL A 237 2.22 8.64 -7.26
N MET A 238 2.71 8.36 -6.04
CA MET A 238 3.59 9.26 -5.31
C MET A 238 4.97 9.39 -5.97
N VAL A 239 5.55 8.29 -6.44
CA VAL A 239 6.82 8.29 -7.18
C VAL A 239 6.67 9.12 -8.46
N ASP A 240 5.68 8.80 -9.29
CA ASP A 240 5.41 9.52 -10.55
C ASP A 240 5.15 11.03 -10.30
N SER A 241 4.43 11.35 -9.22
CA SER A 241 4.17 12.75 -8.81
C SER A 241 5.42 13.46 -8.28
N SER A 242 6.37 12.73 -7.68
CA SER A 242 7.62 13.31 -7.20
C SER A 242 8.60 13.54 -8.34
N GLU A 243 8.62 12.67 -9.35
CA GLU A 243 9.45 12.80 -10.56
C GLU A 243 9.01 13.99 -11.43
N CYS A 244 7.74 14.38 -11.39
CA CYS A 244 7.29 15.57 -12.11
C CYS A 244 7.77 16.89 -11.46
N CYS A 245 8.25 16.84 -10.21
CA CYS A 245 8.71 18.00 -9.45
C CYS A 245 10.24 17.95 -9.25
N LYS A 246 10.99 18.73 -10.02
CA LYS A 246 12.46 18.79 -9.95
C LYS A 246 13.01 19.07 -8.54
N ASN A 247 12.31 19.89 -7.76
CA ASN A 247 12.72 20.20 -6.39
C ASN A 247 12.59 18.96 -5.48
N ALA A 248 11.52 18.17 -5.67
CA ALA A 248 11.32 16.93 -4.93
C ALA A 248 12.33 15.86 -5.38
N GLU A 249 12.54 15.72 -6.69
CA GLU A 249 13.55 14.81 -7.26
C GLU A 249 14.95 15.11 -6.68
N PHE A 250 15.36 16.38 -6.65
CA PHE A 250 16.65 16.79 -6.06
C PHE A 250 16.74 16.48 -4.56
N LEU A 251 15.70 16.81 -3.79
CA LEU A 251 15.66 16.56 -2.36
C LEU A 251 15.76 15.06 -2.05
N PHE A 252 14.91 14.24 -2.67
CA PHE A 252 14.92 12.79 -2.45
C PHE A 252 16.20 12.15 -2.97
N GLY A 253 16.75 12.63 -4.09
CA GLY A 253 18.05 12.22 -4.60
C GLY A 253 19.19 12.49 -3.61
N LEU A 254 19.21 13.66 -2.97
CA LEU A 254 20.21 14.01 -1.96
C LEU A 254 20.10 13.14 -0.70
N VAL A 255 18.87 12.93 -0.22
CA VAL A 255 18.59 12.05 0.93
C VAL A 255 19.03 10.61 0.63
N GLN A 256 18.70 10.10 -0.56
CA GLN A 256 19.10 8.76 -0.99
C GLN A 256 20.62 8.62 -1.08
N GLN A 257 21.31 9.60 -1.66
CA GLN A 257 22.77 9.61 -1.74
C GLN A 257 23.42 9.61 -0.35
N SER A 258 22.89 10.40 0.57
CA SER A 258 23.36 10.46 1.96
C SER A 258 23.15 9.11 2.67
N ALA A 259 21.99 8.49 2.48
CA ALA A 259 21.68 7.18 3.03
C ALA A 259 22.60 6.08 2.47
N THR A 260 22.76 6.01 1.14
CA THR A 260 23.66 5.06 0.48
C THR A 260 25.09 5.25 0.95
N PHE A 261 25.58 6.50 1.05
CA PHE A 261 26.90 6.80 1.57
C PHE A 261 27.12 6.23 2.96
N LEU A 262 26.16 6.39 3.87
CA LEU A 262 26.25 5.81 5.22
C LEU A 262 26.26 4.28 5.15
N LEU A 263 25.30 3.68 4.44
CA LEU A 263 25.07 2.24 4.36
C LEU A 263 26.21 1.46 3.71
N ASP A 264 26.89 2.05 2.74
CA ASP A 264 28.00 1.42 2.01
C ASP A 264 29.23 1.10 2.89
N SER A 265 29.28 1.59 4.13
CA SER A 265 30.36 1.27 5.05
C SER A 265 29.85 0.95 6.44
N HIS A 266 30.14 -0.27 6.90
CA HIS A 266 29.90 -0.68 8.28
C HIS A 266 30.59 0.25 9.31
N LYS A 267 31.72 0.90 8.95
CA LYS A 267 32.39 1.88 9.83
C LYS A 267 31.57 3.17 9.94
N ARG A 268 31.07 3.70 8.82
CA ARG A 268 30.24 4.92 8.80
C ARG A 268 28.89 4.68 9.48
N MET A 269 28.24 3.56 9.20
CA MET A 269 27.02 3.16 9.91
C MET A 269 27.22 3.03 11.41
N LYS A 270 28.37 2.49 11.85
CA LYS A 270 28.68 2.39 13.28
C LYS A 270 28.80 3.76 13.92
N VAL A 271 29.59 4.67 13.33
CA VAL A 271 29.74 6.05 13.82
C VAL A 271 28.40 6.76 13.87
N TRP A 272 27.59 6.67 12.81
CA TRP A 272 26.24 7.25 12.78
C TRP A 272 25.36 6.70 13.91
N SER A 273 25.32 5.38 14.09
CA SER A 273 24.50 4.72 15.11
C SER A 273 24.93 5.06 16.55
N ASP A 274 26.20 5.39 16.75
CA ASP A 274 26.72 5.80 18.06
C ASP A 274 26.41 7.28 18.35
N LEU A 275 26.26 8.12 17.32
CA LEU A 275 25.89 9.54 17.43
C LEU A 275 24.38 9.79 17.55
N THR A 276 23.54 8.93 16.97
CA THR A 276 22.07 9.10 16.92
C THR A 276 21.31 8.31 18.00
N LYS A 277 22.00 7.80 19.01
CA LYS A 277 21.39 7.19 20.21
C LYS A 277 21.16 8.24 21.27
#